data_AF-A0AAV8YHN6-F1
#
_entry.id   AF-A0AAV8YHN6-F1
#
_cell.length_a   1.000
_cell.length_b   1.000
_cell.length_c   1.000
_cell.angle_alpha   90.00
_cell.angle_beta   90.00
_cell.angle_gamma   90.00
#
_symmetry.space_group_name_H-M   'P 1'
#
loop_
_entity.id
_entity.type
_entity.pdbx_description
1 polymer ?
#
loop_
_entity_poly.entity_id
_entity_poly.type
_entity_poly.pdbx_seq_one_letter_code
_entity_poly.pdbx_strand_id
1 'polypeptide(L)'
;MDNSLVEDDVLEEDNHDLFINFPPEVQKAIEEVLPSKDPLDEPDFNSIDYINSLFPTEQSLSNIDEVVLKMENKINSIDNEISTVVRGQIAASQDGRQALDETQKVIKQLFIHIKDIKERAEKSEEMVREITRDIKQLDCAKKEFNTGYNHP
;
A
#
# COMPACT_ATOMS: atom_id res chain seq x y z
N MET A 1 25.12 -54.90 -8.35
CA MET A 1 24.51 -53.61 -8.72
C MET A 1 23.04 -53.80 -8.43
N ASP A 2 22.56 -53.43 -7.26
CA ASP A 2 22.33 -52.05 -6.89
C ASP A 2 22.20 -52.00 -5.35
N ASN A 3 23.02 -51.16 -4.72
CA ASN A 3 22.94 -50.86 -3.29
C ASN A 3 23.06 -49.33 -3.21
N SER A 4 22.05 -48.62 -3.70
CA SER A 4 21.94 -47.18 -3.50
C SER A 4 21.59 -46.95 -2.03
N LEU A 5 22.64 -46.69 -1.25
CA LEU A 5 22.56 -45.97 0.01
C LEU A 5 21.74 -44.70 -0.26
N VAL A 6 20.52 -44.68 0.27
CA VAL A 6 19.78 -43.44 0.44
C VAL A 6 20.54 -42.74 1.55
N GLU A 7 21.46 -41.85 1.16
CA GLU A 7 22.06 -40.90 2.09
C GLU A 7 20.90 -40.09 2.66
N ASP A 8 20.66 -40.33 3.93
CA ASP A 8 19.81 -39.54 4.81
C ASP A 8 20.48 -38.17 4.90
N ASP A 9 20.13 -37.30 3.94
CA ASP A 9 20.52 -35.90 3.91
C ASP A 9 19.74 -35.23 5.05
N VAL A 10 20.22 -35.46 6.27
CA VAL A 10 19.88 -34.68 7.45
C VAL A 10 20.33 -33.28 7.10
N LEU A 11 19.41 -32.48 6.58
CA LEU A 11 19.57 -31.05 6.48
C LEU A 11 19.81 -30.57 7.92
N GLU A 12 21.09 -30.39 8.26
CA GLU A 12 21.48 -29.56 9.39
C GLU A 12 20.87 -28.19 9.09
N GLU A 13 19.70 -27.92 9.69
CA GLU A 13 19.15 -26.58 9.77
C GLU A 13 20.18 -25.75 10.52
N ASP A 14 21.03 -25.06 9.77
CA ASP A 14 21.89 -23.97 10.23
C ASP A 14 20.98 -22.92 10.87
N ASN A 15 20.66 -23.12 12.14
CA ASN A 15 19.97 -22.21 13.02
C ASN A 15 20.94 -21.12 13.47
N HIS A 16 21.64 -20.52 12.50
CA HIS A 16 22.46 -19.34 12.70
C HIS A 16 21.51 -18.15 12.73
N ASP A 17 21.31 -17.63 13.94
CA ASP A 17 20.66 -16.37 14.27
C ASP A 17 20.67 -15.39 13.09
N LEU A 18 19.50 -15.21 12.47
CA LEU A 18 19.26 -14.15 11.50
C LEU A 18 19.28 -12.80 12.23
N PHE A 19 20.46 -12.37 12.68
CA PHE A 19 20.69 -11.00 13.10
C PHE A 19 20.62 -10.13 11.84
N ILE A 20 19.42 -9.58 11.58
CA ILE A 20 19.20 -8.63 10.50
C ILE A 20 19.86 -7.32 10.91
N ASN A 21 21.05 -7.05 10.38
CA ASN A 21 21.74 -5.79 10.63
C ASN A 21 21.32 -4.76 9.57
N PHE A 22 20.54 -3.77 9.97
CA PHE A 22 20.09 -2.71 9.08
C PHE A 22 21.17 -1.64 8.88
N PRO A 23 21.24 -0.98 7.70
CA PRO A 23 22.05 0.23 7.54
C PRO A 23 21.69 1.28 8.61
N PRO A 24 22.64 2.11 9.06
CA PRO A 24 22.42 3.06 10.14
C PRO A 24 21.24 4.02 9.90
N GLU A 25 21.00 4.39 8.65
CA GLU A 25 19.88 5.24 8.26
C GLU A 25 18.53 4.56 8.49
N VAL A 26 18.46 3.25 8.23
CA VAL A 26 17.24 2.46 8.40
C VAL A 26 17.00 2.19 9.88
N GLN A 27 18.03 1.82 10.64
CA GLN A 27 17.92 1.64 12.09
C GLN A 27 17.41 2.91 12.77
N LYS A 28 18.00 4.06 12.42
CA LYS A 28 17.59 5.36 12.96
C LYS A 28 16.13 5.70 12.60
N ALA A 29 15.71 5.41 11.38
CA ALA A 29 14.33 5.62 10.97
C ALA A 29 13.38 4.73 11.77
N ILE A 30 13.70 3.44 11.92
CA ILE A 30 12.92 2.49 12.72
C ILE A 30 12.77 3.00 14.15
N GLU A 31 13.85 3.45 14.78
CA GLU A 31 13.81 3.93 16.17
C GLU A 31 13.04 5.25 16.35
N GLU A 32 12.99 6.10 15.31
CA GLU A 32 12.17 7.32 15.31
C GLU A 32 10.66 7.02 15.26
N VAL A 33 10.25 6.02 14.47
CA VAL A 33 8.82 5.62 14.38
C VAL A 33 8.40 4.59 15.42
N LEU A 34 9.31 3.77 15.92
CA LEU A 34 9.08 2.67 16.85
C LEU A 34 10.17 2.66 17.94
N PRO A 35 10.12 3.61 18.89
CA PRO A 35 11.07 3.61 20.00
C PRO A 35 10.82 2.39 20.90
N SER A 36 11.79 1.48 20.96
CA SER A 36 11.77 0.38 21.92
C SER A 36 12.64 0.70 23.14
N LYS A 37 12.27 0.12 24.28
CA LYS A 37 13.08 0.09 25.51
C LYS A 37 13.31 -1.35 25.97
N ASP A 38 12.90 -2.32 25.16
CA ASP A 38 13.11 -3.72 25.46
C ASP A 38 14.57 -4.04 25.13
N PRO A 39 15.38 -4.50 26.09
CA PRO A 39 16.77 -4.86 25.81
C PRO A 39 16.89 -5.97 24.76
N LEU A 40 15.83 -6.75 24.53
CA LEU A 40 15.79 -7.76 23.46
C LEU A 40 15.73 -7.16 22.05
N ASP A 41 15.36 -5.89 21.90
CA ASP A 41 15.23 -5.19 20.62
C ASP A 41 16.52 -4.44 20.22
N GLU A 42 17.52 -4.41 21.10
CA GLU A 42 18.79 -3.73 20.85
C GLU A 42 19.61 -4.45 19.77
N PRO A 43 20.19 -3.72 18.80
CA PRO A 43 20.94 -4.33 17.69
C PRO A 43 22.22 -5.04 18.14
N ASP A 44 22.76 -4.69 19.31
CA ASP A 44 23.93 -5.28 19.95
C ASP A 44 23.56 -6.12 21.18
N PHE A 45 22.35 -6.70 21.20
CA PHE A 45 21.88 -7.53 22.31
C PHE A 45 22.91 -8.58 22.74
N ASN A 46 23.30 -8.51 24.02
CA ASN A 46 24.20 -9.46 24.64
C ASN A 46 23.42 -10.35 25.63
N SER A 47 23.23 -11.61 25.25
CA SER A 47 22.50 -12.59 26.08
C SER A 47 23.17 -12.84 27.43
N ILE A 48 24.50 -12.78 27.52
CA ILE A 48 25.24 -12.97 28.77
C ILE A 48 24.98 -11.81 29.73
N ASP A 49 25.12 -10.57 29.25
CA ASP A 49 24.87 -9.38 30.08
C ASP A 49 23.41 -9.30 30.50
N TYR A 50 22.49 -9.69 29.60
CA TYR A 50 21.07 -9.77 29.92
C TYR A 50 20.77 -10.82 30.99
N ILE A 51 21.29 -12.04 30.86
CA ILE A 51 21.13 -13.09 31.88
C ILE A 51 21.75 -12.64 33.22
N ASN A 52 22.93 -12.02 33.21
CA ASN A 52 23.57 -11.49 34.41
C ASN A 52 22.78 -10.32 35.03
N SER A 53 22.03 -9.55 34.23
CA SER A 53 21.12 -8.53 34.74
C SER A 53 19.89 -9.13 35.43
N LEU A 54 19.41 -10.28 34.95
CA LEU A 54 18.31 -11.04 35.56
C LEU A 54 18.76 -11.80 36.82
N PHE A 55 19.98 -12.34 36.79
CA PHE A 55 20.55 -13.14 37.87
C PHE A 55 21.96 -12.64 38.27
N PRO A 56 22.08 -11.49 38.97
CA PRO A 56 23.38 -10.93 39.33
C PRO A 56 24.17 -11.76 40.34
N THR A 57 23.50 -12.64 41.08
CA THR A 57 24.08 -13.45 42.15
C THR A 57 23.51 -14.87 42.13
N GLU A 58 24.18 -15.82 42.78
CA GLU A 58 23.65 -17.18 42.92
C GLU A 58 22.30 -17.20 43.65
N GLN A 59 22.08 -16.30 44.62
CA GLN A 59 20.83 -16.22 45.35
C GLN A 59 19.64 -15.85 44.45
N SER A 60 19.84 -15.05 43.39
CA SER A 60 18.75 -14.71 42.46
C SER A 60 18.22 -15.92 41.67
N LEU A 61 18.98 -17.01 41.57
CA LEU A 61 18.52 -18.25 40.91
C LEU A 61 17.33 -18.90 41.64
N SER A 62 17.07 -18.55 42.90
CA SER A 62 15.85 -19.02 43.60
C SER A 62 14.57 -18.56 42.92
N ASN A 63 14.62 -17.50 42.10
CA ASN A 63 13.47 -16.90 41.43
C ASN A 63 13.37 -17.32 39.96
N ILE A 64 14.12 -18.35 39.53
CA ILE A 64 14.20 -18.76 38.13
C ILE A 64 12.82 -19.10 37.53
N ASP A 65 11.98 -19.81 38.27
CA ASP A 65 10.63 -20.19 37.82
C ASP A 65 9.75 -18.96 37.55
N GLU A 66 9.89 -17.90 38.36
CA GLU A 66 9.16 -16.64 38.15
C GLU A 66 9.63 -15.92 36.89
N VAL A 67 10.95 -15.90 36.63
CA VAL A 67 11.52 -15.28 35.44
C VAL A 67 11.13 -16.07 34.18
N VAL A 68 11.17 -17.39 34.23
CA VAL A 68 10.71 -18.26 33.13
C VAL A 68 9.24 -18.00 32.83
N LEU A 69 8.38 -17.96 33.85
CA LEU A 69 6.97 -17.65 33.66
C LEU A 69 6.75 -16.25 33.04
N LYS A 70 7.55 -15.25 33.43
CA LYS A 70 7.51 -13.92 32.81
C LYS A 70 7.90 -13.97 31.33
N MET A 71 8.92 -14.75 30.97
CA MET A 71 9.34 -14.94 29.58
C MET A 71 8.25 -15.67 28.77
N GLU A 72 7.66 -16.73 29.29
CA GLU A 72 6.54 -17.42 28.63
C GLU A 72 5.34 -16.50 28.39
N ASN A 73 5.00 -15.66 29.37
CA ASN A 73 3.94 -14.65 29.20
C ASN A 73 4.30 -13.60 28.15
N LYS A 74 5.57 -13.17 28.10
CA LYS A 74 6.06 -12.21 27.09
C LYS A 74 6.02 -12.82 25.68
N ILE A 75 6.43 -14.09 25.52
CA ILE A 75 6.31 -14.83 24.25
C ILE A 75 4.85 -14.87 23.81
N ASN A 76 3.94 -15.29 24.69
CA ASN A 76 2.50 -15.32 24.38
C ASN A 76 1.94 -13.93 24.02
N SER A 77 2.40 -12.86 24.68
CA SER A 77 1.99 -11.49 24.32
C SER A 77 2.46 -11.12 22.91
N ILE A 78 3.74 -11.36 22.61
CA ILE A 78 4.34 -11.09 21.31
C ILE A 78 3.61 -11.89 20.21
N ASP A 79 3.33 -13.17 20.43
CA ASP A 79 2.60 -14.00 19.46
C ASP A 79 1.20 -13.45 19.17
N ASN A 80 0.50 -12.98 20.20
CA ASN A 80 -0.80 -12.32 20.04
C ASN A 80 -0.67 -11.00 19.26
N GLU A 81 0.33 -10.18 19.59
CA GLU A 81 0.61 -8.92 18.89
C GLU A 81 0.95 -9.17 17.41
N ILE A 82 1.81 -10.14 17.10
CA ILE A 82 2.12 -10.58 15.74
C ILE A 82 0.83 -10.99 15.03
N SER A 83 0.00 -11.83 15.65
CA SER A 83 -1.27 -12.27 15.06
C SER A 83 -2.20 -11.10 14.75
N THR A 84 -2.29 -10.13 15.66
CA THR A 84 -3.07 -8.90 15.46
C THR A 84 -2.53 -8.07 14.31
N VAL A 85 -1.23 -7.85 14.25
CA VAL A 85 -0.57 -7.07 13.17
C VAL A 85 -0.79 -7.75 11.81
N VAL A 86 -0.58 -9.06 11.71
CA VAL A 86 -0.78 -9.83 10.47
C VAL A 86 -2.23 -9.72 9.99
N ARG A 87 -3.21 -9.87 10.89
CA ARG A 87 -4.63 -9.72 10.55
C ARG A 87 -4.96 -8.29 10.11
N GLY A 88 -4.44 -7.28 10.81
CA GLY A 88 -4.61 -5.88 10.46
C GLY A 88 -4.04 -5.56 9.08
N GLN A 89 -2.86 -6.10 8.77
CA GLN A 89 -2.21 -5.93 7.47
C GLN A 89 -3.02 -6.57 6.34
N ILE A 90 -3.58 -7.76 6.55
CA ILE A 90 -4.46 -8.41 5.56
C ILE A 90 -5.70 -7.56 5.29
N ALA A 91 -6.35 -7.07 6.34
CA ALA A 91 -7.55 -6.22 6.21
C ALA A 91 -7.23 -4.92 5.46
N ALA A 92 -6.18 -4.20 5.88
CA ALA A 92 -5.74 -2.96 5.23
C ALA A 92 -5.35 -3.18 3.76
N SER A 93 -4.70 -4.29 3.44
CA SER A 93 -4.35 -4.67 2.07
C SER A 93 -5.61 -4.90 1.21
N GLN A 94 -6.63 -5.56 1.76
CA GLN A 94 -7.89 -5.79 1.06
C GLN A 94 -8.63 -4.48 0.82
N ASP A 95 -8.74 -3.62 1.83
CA ASP A 95 -9.41 -2.32 1.74
C ASP A 95 -8.72 -1.41 0.73
N GLY A 96 -7.38 -1.36 0.76
CA GLY A 96 -6.58 -0.61 -0.21
C GLY A 96 -6.81 -1.09 -1.64
N ARG A 97 -6.87 -2.40 -1.85
CA ARG A 97 -7.17 -2.98 -3.17
C ARG A 97 -8.58 -2.63 -3.64
N GLN A 98 -9.58 -2.68 -2.76
CA GLN A 98 -10.95 -2.30 -3.09
C GLN A 98 -11.05 -0.81 -3.48
N ALA A 99 -10.43 0.07 -2.70
CA ALA A 99 -10.41 1.51 -2.99
C ALA A 99 -9.76 1.82 -4.35
N LEU A 100 -8.68 1.10 -4.70
CA LEU A 100 -8.05 1.21 -6.01
C LEU A 100 -8.97 0.75 -7.15
N ASP A 101 -9.66 -0.38 -6.98
CA ASP A 101 -10.61 -0.91 -7.97
C ASP A 101 -11.79 0.07 -8.20
N GLU A 102 -12.32 0.66 -7.13
CA GLU A 102 -13.37 1.68 -7.20
C GLU A 102 -12.88 2.94 -7.91
N THR A 103 -11.70 3.42 -7.54
CA THR A 103 -11.07 4.58 -8.19
C THR A 103 -10.87 4.32 -9.69
N GLN A 104 -10.42 3.13 -10.07
CA GLN A 104 -10.26 2.75 -11.48
C GLN A 104 -11.60 2.78 -12.24
N LYS A 105 -12.69 2.32 -11.62
CA LYS A 105 -14.04 2.38 -12.21
C LYS A 105 -14.49 3.83 -12.42
N VAL A 106 -14.29 4.69 -11.42
CA VAL A 106 -14.62 6.13 -11.51
C VAL A 106 -13.83 6.81 -12.63
N ILE A 107 -12.53 6.53 -12.73
CA ILE A 107 -11.69 7.06 -13.82
C ILE A 107 -12.22 6.62 -15.20
N LYS A 108 -12.57 5.34 -15.36
CA LYS A 108 -13.15 4.83 -16.62
C LYS A 108 -14.46 5.54 -16.95
N GLN A 109 -15.34 5.75 -15.97
CA GLN A 109 -16.59 6.49 -16.17
C GLN A 109 -16.33 7.95 -16.57
N LEU A 110 -15.34 8.60 -15.95
CA LEU A 110 -14.95 9.95 -16.30
C LEU A 110 -14.49 10.07 -17.75
N PHE A 111 -13.70 9.10 -18.25
CA PHE A 111 -13.31 9.07 -19.66
C PHE A 111 -14.51 8.93 -20.60
N ILE A 112 -15.50 8.11 -20.25
CA ILE A 112 -16.74 7.99 -21.02
C ILE A 112 -17.49 9.32 -21.05
N HIS A 113 -17.62 9.98 -19.89
CA HIS A 113 -18.31 11.27 -19.79
C HIS A 113 -17.61 12.37 -20.58
N ILE A 114 -16.27 12.44 -20.51
CA ILE A 114 -15.48 13.40 -21.30
C ILE A 114 -15.71 13.16 -22.80
N LYS A 115 -15.74 11.90 -23.24
CA LYS A 115 -15.99 11.56 -24.63
C LYS A 115 -17.40 11.96 -25.09
N ASP A 116 -18.42 11.71 -24.26
CA ASP A 116 -19.79 12.11 -24.57
C ASP A 116 -19.94 13.64 -24.64
N ILE A 117 -19.36 14.37 -23.69
CA ILE A 117 -19.35 15.85 -23.71
C ILE A 117 -18.70 16.37 -24.99
N LYS A 118 -17.56 15.78 -25.39
CA LYS A 118 -16.87 16.16 -26.63
C LYS A 118 -17.76 15.92 -27.86
N GLU A 119 -18.37 14.75 -27.98
CA GLU A 119 -19.25 14.42 -29.11
C GLU A 119 -20.47 15.35 -29.18
N ARG A 120 -21.06 15.69 -28.03
CA ARG A 120 -22.16 16.65 -27.95
C ARG A 120 -21.73 18.07 -28.34
N ALA A 121 -20.54 18.49 -27.93
CA ALA A 121 -19.99 19.79 -28.30
C ALA A 121 -19.75 19.88 -29.81
N GLU A 122 -19.19 18.84 -30.43
CA GLU A 122 -18.98 18.75 -31.89
C GLU A 122 -20.31 18.86 -32.66
N LYS A 123 -21.34 18.10 -32.25
CA LYS A 123 -22.69 18.19 -32.84
C LYS A 123 -23.31 19.58 -32.67
N SER A 124 -23.13 20.19 -31.49
CA SER A 124 -23.62 21.55 -31.23
C SER A 124 -22.90 22.58 -32.11
N GLU A 125 -21.60 22.43 -32.34
CA GLU A 125 -20.83 23.32 -33.22
C GLU A 125 -21.29 23.19 -34.68
N GLU A 126 -21.52 21.97 -35.15
CA GLU A 126 -22.04 21.69 -36.49
C GLU A 126 -23.42 22.33 -36.69
N MET A 127 -24.35 22.13 -35.75
CA MET A 127 -25.69 22.74 -35.80
C MET A 127 -25.63 24.28 -35.86
N VAL A 128 -24.79 24.91 -35.02
CA VAL A 128 -24.62 26.37 -35.04
C VAL A 128 -24.06 26.85 -36.37
N ARG A 129 -23.15 26.08 -36.98
CA ARG A 129 -22.57 26.39 -38.29
C ARG A 129 -23.62 26.35 -39.40
N GLU A 130 -24.51 25.36 -39.38
CA GLU A 130 -25.62 25.26 -40.32
C GLU A 130 -26.62 26.41 -40.16
N ILE A 131 -27.05 26.70 -38.93
CA ILE A 131 -27.95 27.83 -38.64
C ILE A 131 -27.33 29.14 -39.13
N THR A 132 -26.04 29.36 -38.86
CA THR A 132 -25.34 30.58 -39.30
C THR A 132 -25.26 30.66 -40.83
N ARG A 133 -25.09 29.54 -41.52
CA ARG A 133 -25.12 29.49 -42.99
C ARG A 133 -26.51 29.87 -43.52
N ASP A 134 -27.56 29.31 -42.95
CA ASP A 134 -28.93 29.55 -43.39
C ASP A 134 -29.36 31.01 -43.13
N ILE A 135 -28.96 31.60 -41.99
CA ILE A 135 -29.14 33.03 -41.71
C ILE A 135 -28.46 33.89 -42.79
N LYS A 136 -27.21 33.58 -43.16
CA LYS A 136 -26.50 34.33 -44.22
C LYS A 136 -27.20 34.23 -45.57
N GLN A 137 -27.73 33.06 -45.93
CA GLN A 137 -28.48 32.88 -47.18
C GLN A 137 -29.78 33.69 -47.18
N LEU A 138 -30.52 33.67 -46.07
CA LEU A 138 -31.73 34.47 -45.91
C LEU A 138 -31.45 35.98 -45.98
N ASP A 139 -30.36 36.44 -45.37
CA ASP A 139 -29.96 37.86 -45.43
C ASP A 139 -29.61 38.31 -46.86
N CYS A 140 -28.89 37.48 -47.63
CA CYS A 140 -28.63 37.73 -49.05
C CYS A 140 -29.92 37.82 -49.86
N ALA A 141 -30.82 36.82 -49.72
CA ALA A 141 -32.09 36.78 -50.45
C ALA A 141 -32.97 38.00 -50.13
N LYS A 142 -33.02 38.39 -48.85
CA LYS A 142 -33.76 39.59 -48.41
C LYS A 142 -33.17 40.87 -49.00
N LYS A 143 -31.84 40.97 -49.11
CA LYS A 143 -31.16 42.13 -49.72
C LYS A 143 -31.44 42.20 -51.22
N GLU A 144 -31.36 41.09 -51.94
CA GLU A 144 -31.69 41.02 -53.37
C GLU A 144 -33.15 41.42 -53.62
N PHE A 145 -34.08 40.87 -52.83
CA PHE A 145 -35.51 41.22 -52.93
C PHE A 145 -35.75 42.72 -52.71
N ASN A 146 -35.18 43.31 -51.66
CA ASN A 146 -35.32 44.74 -51.38
C ASN A 146 -34.64 45.61 -52.44
N THR A 147 -33.54 45.15 -53.04
CA THR A 147 -32.85 45.90 -54.10
C THR A 147 -33.64 45.86 -55.41
N GLY A 148 -34.23 44.72 -55.77
CA GLY A 148 -35.08 44.57 -56.94
C GLY A 148 -36.40 45.36 -56.87
N TYR A 149 -36.93 45.58 -55.67
CA TYR A 149 -38.11 46.45 -55.47
C TYR A 149 -37.81 47.96 -55.49
N ASN A 150 -36.56 48.35 -55.23
CA ASN A 150 -36.15 49.76 -55.22
C ASN A 150 -35.54 50.23 -56.55
N HIS A 151 -35.50 49.38 -57.58
CA HIS A 151 -35.14 49.75 -58.95
C HIS A 151 -36.38 49.68 -59.86
N PRO A 152 -36.85 50.81 -60.43
CA PRO A 152 -37.88 50.83 -61.47
C PRO A 152 -37.35 50.38 -62.84
#